data_AF-A0A7V8YIE5-F1
#
_entry.id   AF-A0A7V8YIE5-F1
#
_cell.length_a   1.000
_cell.length_b   1.000
_cell.length_c   1.000
_cell.angle_alpha   90.00
_cell.angle_beta   90.00
_cell.angle_gamma   90.00
#
_symmetry.space_group_name_H-M   'P 1'
#
loop_
_entity.id
_entity.type
_entity.pdbx_description
1 polymer ?
#
loop_
_entity_poly.entity_id
_entity_poly.type
_entity_poly.pdbx_seq_one_letter_code
_entity_poly.pdbx_strand_id
1 'polypeptide(L)'
;MPAGSTAVVVGGGVAGVSAAVVLAERGVQVTLLEAAATLGGRLGAWPHLLPDGTEQIVEHGFHAFFRQYYTWRAVLRRIDPELGFLKPVGGYPVISRQWPDEDLTGLPSAPPLSLLALFARSPSLGLRDIAGADRKLALELLGYHAERTTRSLDRVSAGDFLDRFGITERARTMLFEAFARSFFCDPGGLSAAELVAMFHFYFLGNPEGLAFDAPDTDYLTCIWRPLTQHLLRHQATVWTGAAVHTVEPAAEHHWRAELDDRVVTARHLVLALDPGGLRGLVDRSTVLRRVGPRLAEQVAALRLAPPFAVSRLWLDRDVAHARATFSAVTGEPTLDSVTCYHRLEQPSRRWAADTGGSVLELHSYACGEPDAERATDSMRAELAGLWPETRGAGVRHQMCRYEASAPAFPPGDAGRRPGVRTDARGVRVAGDFVELPWCAGLMERSALSGVLAANDVLAEEGAAAEPVLGIPQHGLLAGWTPFTRRG
;
A
#
# COMPACT_ATOMS: atom_id res chain seq x y z
N MET A 1 -2.35 32.48 3.59
CA MET A 1 -1.05 32.22 2.93
C MET A 1 -0.43 33.53 2.49
N PRO A 2 0.91 33.67 2.55
CA PRO A 2 1.61 34.75 1.88
C PRO A 2 1.32 34.75 0.37
N ALA A 3 1.23 35.93 -0.24
CA ALA A 3 1.09 36.03 -1.69
C ALA A 3 2.32 35.43 -2.39
N GLY A 4 2.12 34.61 -3.43
CA GLY A 4 3.21 34.00 -4.22
C GLY A 4 3.75 32.66 -3.69
N SER A 5 3.09 32.04 -2.70
CA SER A 5 3.46 30.69 -2.25
C SER A 5 3.17 29.64 -3.32
N THR A 6 4.21 29.04 -3.90
CA THR A 6 4.12 28.09 -5.02
C THR A 6 4.74 26.75 -4.66
N ALA A 7 4.12 25.66 -5.11
CA ALA A 7 4.64 24.31 -4.96
C ALA A 7 4.49 23.49 -6.24
N VAL A 8 5.52 22.74 -6.61
CA VAL A 8 5.44 21.66 -7.60
C VAL A 8 5.42 20.33 -6.86
N VAL A 9 4.44 19.49 -7.18
CA VAL A 9 4.35 18.11 -6.69
C VAL A 9 4.60 17.17 -7.88
N VAL A 10 5.63 16.33 -7.77
CA VAL A 10 6.03 15.38 -8.83
C VAL A 10 5.60 13.98 -8.43
N GLY A 11 4.66 13.40 -9.18
CA GLY A 11 4.01 12.13 -8.90
C GLY A 11 2.57 12.32 -8.42
N GLY A 12 1.61 11.76 -9.16
CA GLY A 12 0.17 11.81 -8.96
C GLY A 12 -0.41 10.59 -8.26
N GLY A 13 0.38 9.84 -7.51
CA GLY A 13 -0.08 8.77 -6.62
C GLY A 13 -0.70 9.28 -5.32
N VAL A 14 -1.07 8.37 -4.41
CA VAL A 14 -1.69 8.69 -3.11
C VAL A 14 -0.92 9.75 -2.33
N ALA A 15 0.41 9.63 -2.21
CA ALA A 15 1.25 10.61 -1.51
C ALA A 15 1.20 12.00 -2.15
N GLY A 16 1.39 12.09 -3.47
CA GLY A 16 1.44 13.37 -4.17
C GLY A 16 0.08 14.07 -4.20
N VAL A 17 -1.00 13.33 -4.44
CA VAL A 17 -2.36 13.89 -4.39
C VAL A 17 -2.71 14.35 -2.97
N SER A 18 -2.33 13.59 -1.93
CA SER A 18 -2.54 14.02 -0.54
C SER A 18 -1.80 15.32 -0.23
N ALA A 19 -0.55 15.45 -0.67
CA ALA A 19 0.22 16.70 -0.53
C ALA A 19 -0.45 17.86 -1.29
N ALA A 20 -0.81 17.63 -2.56
CA ALA A 20 -1.41 18.64 -3.43
C ALA A 20 -2.75 19.14 -2.88
N VAL A 21 -3.61 18.25 -2.39
CA VAL A 21 -4.91 18.61 -1.80
C VAL A 21 -4.71 19.51 -0.60
N VAL A 22 -3.88 19.10 0.37
CA VAL A 22 -3.63 19.90 1.57
C VAL A 22 -3.04 21.26 1.22
N LEU A 23 -2.04 21.33 0.34
CA LEU A 23 -1.41 22.58 -0.08
C LEU A 23 -2.42 23.52 -0.78
N ALA A 24 -3.21 23.00 -1.72
CA ALA A 24 -4.18 23.76 -2.48
C ALA A 24 -5.34 24.27 -1.60
N GLU A 25 -5.84 23.45 -0.66
CA GLU A 25 -6.87 23.86 0.32
C GLU A 25 -6.41 25.05 1.16
N ARG A 26 -5.11 25.18 1.44
CA ARG A 26 -4.56 26.33 2.18
C ARG A 26 -4.29 27.54 1.30
N GLY A 27 -4.36 27.41 -0.03
CA GLY A 27 -4.11 28.48 -0.99
C GLY A 27 -2.67 28.59 -1.46
N VAL A 28 -1.88 27.50 -1.36
CA VAL A 28 -0.61 27.38 -2.10
C VAL A 28 -0.95 27.16 -3.57
N GLN A 29 -0.25 27.86 -4.48
CA GLN A 29 -0.39 27.64 -5.92
C GLN A 29 0.35 26.35 -6.29
N VAL A 30 -0.41 25.27 -6.44
CA VAL A 30 0.10 23.92 -6.68
C VAL A 30 0.10 23.59 -8.17
N THR A 31 1.21 23.05 -8.68
CA THR A 31 1.27 22.32 -9.95
C THR A 31 1.60 20.86 -9.66
N LEU A 32 0.64 19.97 -9.88
CA LEU A 32 0.79 18.52 -9.77
C LEU A 32 1.13 17.92 -11.14
N LEU A 33 2.25 17.20 -11.20
CA LEU A 33 2.80 16.61 -12.42
C LEU A 33 2.79 15.08 -12.30
N GLU A 34 2.09 14.40 -13.21
CA GLU A 34 2.02 12.94 -13.30
C GLU A 34 2.50 12.47 -14.67
N ALA A 35 3.40 11.49 -14.70
CA ALA A 35 3.96 10.96 -15.94
C ALA A 35 2.96 10.11 -16.73
N ALA A 36 2.09 9.37 -16.06
CA ALA A 36 1.04 8.57 -16.67
C ALA A 36 -0.13 9.43 -17.18
N ALA A 37 -0.97 8.85 -18.03
CA ALA A 37 -2.17 9.51 -18.57
C ALA A 37 -3.26 9.77 -17.52
N THR A 38 -3.17 9.14 -16.35
CA THR A 38 -4.14 9.24 -15.25
C THR A 38 -3.41 9.34 -13.91
N LEU A 39 -4.01 10.02 -12.94
CA LEU A 39 -3.55 9.97 -11.55
C LEU A 39 -3.71 8.56 -10.96
N GLY A 40 -2.97 8.31 -9.88
CA GLY A 40 -3.20 7.20 -8.96
C GLY A 40 -2.00 6.30 -8.70
N GLY A 41 -1.01 6.28 -9.59
CA GLY A 41 0.17 5.43 -9.44
C GLY A 41 -0.22 3.97 -9.22
N ARG A 42 0.27 3.36 -8.13
CA ARG A 42 -0.08 1.97 -7.73
C ARG A 42 -1.55 1.77 -7.34
N LEU A 43 -2.32 2.85 -7.10
CA LEU A 43 -3.77 2.80 -6.92
C LEU A 43 -4.50 3.30 -8.18
N GLY A 44 -3.82 3.32 -9.34
CA GLY A 44 -4.38 3.79 -10.60
C GLY A 44 -5.48 2.90 -11.17
N ALA A 45 -6.27 3.46 -12.09
CA ALA A 45 -7.24 2.74 -12.89
C ALA A 45 -7.41 3.43 -14.25
N TRP A 46 -7.61 2.66 -15.32
CA TRP A 46 -7.60 3.17 -16.68
C TRP A 46 -8.57 2.41 -17.60
N PRO A 47 -9.04 3.05 -18.68
CA PRO A 47 -9.89 2.39 -19.66
C PRO A 47 -9.15 1.25 -20.36
N HIS A 48 -9.87 0.17 -20.60
CA HIS A 48 -9.42 -1.04 -21.28
C HIS A 48 -10.53 -1.54 -22.19
N LEU A 49 -10.20 -1.81 -23.45
CA LEU A 49 -11.16 -2.33 -24.44
C LEU A 49 -11.14 -3.86 -24.44
N LEU A 50 -12.29 -4.47 -24.17
CA LEU A 50 -12.48 -5.90 -24.29
C LEU A 50 -12.61 -6.34 -25.76
N PRO A 51 -12.39 -7.63 -26.09
CA PRO A 51 -12.47 -8.12 -27.47
C PRO A 51 -13.84 -7.94 -28.14
N ASP A 52 -14.91 -7.82 -27.35
CA ASP A 52 -16.28 -7.56 -27.83
C ASP A 52 -16.56 -6.07 -28.10
N GLY A 53 -15.57 -5.19 -27.90
CA GLY A 53 -15.68 -3.75 -28.06
C GLY A 53 -16.21 -3.01 -26.83
N THR A 54 -16.48 -3.71 -25.73
CA THR A 54 -16.90 -3.08 -24.46
C THR A 54 -15.70 -2.43 -23.79
N GLU A 55 -15.82 -1.16 -23.39
CA GLU A 55 -14.84 -0.49 -22.55
C GLU A 55 -15.13 -0.80 -21.07
N GLN A 56 -14.11 -1.22 -20.33
CA GLN A 56 -14.12 -1.32 -18.87
C GLN A 56 -13.00 -0.48 -18.29
N ILE A 57 -13.21 0.09 -17.10
CA ILE A 57 -12.10 0.62 -16.33
C ILE A 57 -11.49 -0.54 -15.54
N VAL A 58 -10.16 -0.66 -15.58
CA VAL A 58 -9.42 -1.70 -14.89
C VAL A 58 -8.38 -1.07 -13.97
N GLU A 59 -8.38 -1.50 -12.72
CA GLU A 59 -7.46 -1.06 -11.68
C GLU A 59 -6.05 -1.61 -11.89
N HIS A 60 -5.08 -0.98 -11.25
CA HIS A 60 -3.74 -1.53 -11.09
C HIS A 60 -3.78 -2.93 -10.44
N GLY A 61 -4.60 -3.07 -9.41
CA GLY A 61 -4.98 -4.33 -8.78
C GLY A 61 -5.93 -4.08 -7.61
N PHE A 62 -6.42 -5.16 -7.00
CA PHE A 62 -7.24 -5.11 -5.79
C PHE A 62 -6.48 -4.43 -4.64
N HIS A 63 -7.14 -3.48 -3.99
CA HIS A 63 -6.59 -2.78 -2.83
C HIS A 63 -7.64 -2.77 -1.71
N ALA A 64 -7.24 -3.27 -0.54
CA ALA A 64 -8.05 -3.21 0.67
C ALA A 64 -7.98 -1.80 1.31
N PHE A 65 -9.13 -1.14 1.51
CA PHE A 65 -9.22 0.13 2.22
C PHE A 65 -9.52 -0.14 3.70
N PHE A 66 -8.47 -0.36 4.49
CA PHE A 66 -8.60 -0.56 5.93
C PHE A 66 -9.18 0.67 6.63
N ARG A 67 -9.96 0.46 7.70
CA ARG A 67 -10.69 1.54 8.38
C ARG A 67 -9.80 2.47 9.18
N GLN A 68 -8.67 1.96 9.65
CA GLN A 68 -7.59 2.68 10.32
C GLN A 68 -6.68 3.49 9.39
N TYR A 69 -6.98 3.52 8.08
CA TYR A 69 -6.33 4.45 7.15
C TYR A 69 -6.90 5.86 7.32
N TYR A 70 -6.73 6.43 8.51
CA TYR A 70 -7.39 7.67 8.92
C TYR A 70 -7.00 8.85 8.06
N THR A 71 -5.72 8.99 7.71
CA THR A 71 -5.23 10.08 6.87
C THR A 71 -5.74 9.93 5.45
N TRP A 72 -5.63 8.73 4.87
CA TRP A 72 -6.11 8.51 3.52
C TRP A 72 -7.63 8.69 3.41
N ARG A 73 -8.39 8.16 4.36
CA ARG A 73 -9.85 8.35 4.44
C ARG A 73 -10.21 9.81 4.67
N ALA A 74 -9.44 10.57 5.45
CA ALA A 74 -9.65 12.01 5.58
C ALA A 74 -9.50 12.69 4.21
N VAL A 75 -8.49 12.38 3.41
CA VAL A 75 -8.33 12.90 2.05
C VAL A 75 -9.51 12.51 1.16
N LEU A 76 -9.95 11.26 1.20
CA LEU A 76 -11.13 10.80 0.43
C LEU A 76 -12.43 11.51 0.84
N ARG A 77 -12.57 11.94 2.11
CA ARG A 77 -13.76 12.70 2.55
C ARG A 77 -13.92 14.07 1.87
N ARG A 78 -12.88 14.58 1.20
CA ARG A 78 -12.98 15.80 0.38
C ARG A 78 -13.84 15.63 -0.86
N ILE A 79 -14.00 14.39 -1.33
CA ILE A 79 -14.76 14.04 -2.53
C ILE A 79 -16.06 13.31 -2.21
N ASP A 80 -16.10 12.60 -1.07
CA ASP A 80 -17.30 11.96 -0.54
C ASP A 80 -17.24 11.96 1.00
N PRO A 81 -17.91 12.92 1.68
CA PRO A 81 -17.84 13.06 3.14
C PRO A 81 -18.23 11.80 3.94
N GLU A 82 -19.14 11.00 3.40
CA GLU A 82 -19.63 9.76 4.03
C GLU A 82 -18.83 8.52 3.59
N LEU A 83 -17.93 8.66 2.61
CA LEU A 83 -17.22 7.55 1.97
C LEU A 83 -18.19 6.46 1.47
N GLY A 84 -19.34 6.89 0.95
CA GLY A 84 -20.43 6.02 0.52
C GLY A 84 -20.03 5.02 -0.57
N PHE A 85 -19.00 5.31 -1.37
CA PHE A 85 -18.45 4.36 -2.36
C PHE A 85 -17.69 3.19 -1.73
N LEU A 86 -17.18 3.31 -0.50
CA LEU A 86 -16.48 2.22 0.19
C LEU A 86 -17.49 1.27 0.84
N LYS A 87 -17.56 0.03 0.36
CA LYS A 87 -18.44 -1.02 0.89
C LYS A 87 -17.64 -2.07 1.65
N PRO A 88 -18.15 -2.58 2.78
CA PRO A 88 -17.53 -3.72 3.45
C PRO A 88 -17.44 -4.92 2.50
N VAL A 89 -16.26 -5.52 2.36
CA VAL A 89 -16.07 -6.70 1.49
C VAL A 89 -16.67 -7.97 2.09
N GLY A 90 -16.92 -7.97 3.41
CA GLY A 90 -17.47 -9.09 4.15
C GLY A 90 -16.39 -10.01 4.73
N GLY A 91 -16.75 -11.28 4.95
CA GLY A 91 -15.81 -12.32 5.37
C GLY A 91 -14.78 -12.60 4.29
N TYR A 92 -13.49 -12.65 4.64
CA TYR A 92 -12.42 -13.05 3.74
C TYR A 92 -11.65 -14.24 4.32
N PRO A 93 -11.92 -15.46 3.85
CA PRO A 93 -11.22 -16.64 4.32
C PRO A 93 -9.77 -16.67 3.83
N VAL A 94 -8.90 -17.27 4.64
CA VAL A 94 -7.63 -17.83 4.20
C VAL A 94 -7.89 -19.26 3.74
N ILE A 95 -7.67 -19.53 2.46
CA ILE A 95 -7.92 -20.83 1.83
C ILE A 95 -6.61 -21.58 1.59
N SER A 96 -6.67 -22.91 1.71
CA SER A 96 -5.52 -23.80 1.50
C SER A 96 -5.98 -25.12 0.88
N ARG A 97 -5.08 -25.80 0.15
CA ARG A 97 -5.31 -27.18 -0.32
C ARG A 97 -5.15 -28.22 0.79
N GLN A 98 -4.36 -27.90 1.81
CA GLN A 98 -3.98 -28.85 2.86
C GLN A 98 -4.89 -28.77 4.08
N TRP A 99 -5.35 -27.56 4.41
CA TRP A 99 -6.07 -27.28 5.65
C TRP A 99 -7.45 -26.67 5.37
N PRO A 100 -8.44 -26.86 6.26
CA PRO A 100 -9.73 -26.19 6.14
C PRO A 100 -9.59 -24.66 6.14
N ASP A 101 -10.49 -24.00 5.41
CA ASP A 101 -10.56 -22.54 5.34
C ASP A 101 -10.65 -21.91 6.74
N GLU A 102 -9.89 -20.82 6.96
CA GLU A 102 -9.94 -20.05 8.20
C GLU A 102 -10.39 -18.63 7.91
N ASP A 103 -11.58 -18.27 8.41
CA ASP A 103 -12.08 -16.90 8.34
C ASP A 103 -11.59 -16.10 9.56
N LEU A 104 -10.78 -15.08 9.29
CA LEU A 104 -10.21 -14.20 10.31
C LEU A 104 -11.08 -12.97 10.56
N THR A 105 -12.28 -12.91 9.97
CA THR A 105 -13.23 -11.82 10.16
C THR A 105 -14.09 -11.97 11.42
N GLY A 106 -14.65 -10.85 11.88
CA GLY A 106 -15.53 -10.83 13.06
C GLY A 106 -14.81 -11.08 14.39
N LEU A 107 -13.49 -10.88 14.44
CA LEU A 107 -12.76 -10.79 15.71
C LEU A 107 -13.23 -9.53 16.48
N PRO A 108 -13.33 -9.58 17.82
CA PRO A 108 -13.64 -8.41 18.63
C PRO A 108 -12.70 -7.27 18.28
N SER A 109 -13.24 -6.06 18.19
CA SER A 109 -12.54 -4.95 17.58
C SER A 109 -11.49 -4.30 18.50
N ALA A 110 -11.52 -4.61 19.81
CA ALA A 110 -10.59 -4.04 20.80
C ALA A 110 -9.55 -5.07 21.31
N PRO A 111 -8.25 -4.79 21.17
CA PRO A 111 -7.19 -5.50 21.89
C PRO A 111 -7.33 -5.33 23.40
N PRO A 112 -7.03 -6.36 24.24
CA PRO A 112 -6.51 -7.69 23.91
C PRO A 112 -7.58 -8.74 23.56
N LEU A 113 -8.87 -8.38 23.54
CA LEU A 113 -9.97 -9.31 23.26
C LEU A 113 -9.92 -9.83 21.81
N SER A 114 -9.42 -9.02 20.88
CA SER A 114 -9.16 -9.39 19.48
C SER A 114 -8.19 -10.58 19.36
N LEU A 115 -7.07 -10.52 20.09
CA LEU A 115 -6.06 -11.57 20.14
C LEU A 115 -6.57 -12.83 20.83
N LEU A 116 -7.22 -12.70 21.99
CA LEU A 116 -7.79 -13.84 22.70
C LEU A 116 -8.85 -14.55 21.85
N ALA A 117 -9.66 -13.81 21.10
CA ALA A 117 -10.61 -14.38 20.16
C ALA A 117 -9.94 -15.03 18.95
N LEU A 118 -8.82 -14.49 18.44
CA LEU A 118 -8.03 -15.12 17.38
C LEU A 118 -7.46 -16.46 17.84
N PHE A 119 -6.86 -16.49 19.04
CA PHE A 119 -6.37 -17.72 19.67
C PHE A 119 -7.51 -18.70 19.99
N ALA A 120 -8.70 -18.22 20.35
CA ALA A 120 -9.83 -19.08 20.68
C ALA A 120 -10.61 -19.59 19.45
N ARG A 121 -10.56 -18.87 18.31
CA ARG A 121 -11.33 -19.20 17.10
C ARG A 121 -10.52 -19.86 16.00
N SER A 122 -9.20 -19.65 15.93
CA SER A 122 -8.36 -20.28 14.90
C SER A 122 -8.07 -21.74 15.26
N PRO A 123 -8.55 -22.72 14.48
CA PRO A 123 -8.20 -24.13 14.67
C PRO A 123 -6.71 -24.41 14.39
N SER A 124 -5.99 -23.47 13.77
CA SER A 124 -4.54 -23.51 13.56
C SER A 124 -3.71 -23.17 14.80
N LEU A 125 -4.31 -22.58 15.84
CA LEU A 125 -3.62 -22.26 17.10
C LEU A 125 -4.08 -23.21 18.22
N GLY A 126 -3.63 -24.46 18.17
CA GLY A 126 -3.93 -25.45 19.20
C GLY A 126 -3.25 -25.15 20.54
N LEU A 127 -3.73 -25.79 21.61
CA LEU A 127 -3.11 -25.70 22.95
C LEU A 127 -1.62 -26.12 22.93
N ARG A 128 -1.22 -26.99 22.00
CA ARG A 128 0.18 -27.41 21.81
C ARG A 128 1.02 -26.31 21.15
N ASP A 129 0.46 -25.54 20.23
CA ASP A 129 1.12 -24.38 19.61
C ASP A 129 1.33 -23.28 20.63
N ILE A 130 0.32 -22.98 21.43
CA ILE A 130 0.40 -21.99 22.52
C ILE A 130 1.40 -22.44 23.61
N ALA A 131 1.47 -23.74 23.89
CA ALA A 131 2.40 -24.30 24.87
C ALA A 131 3.85 -24.35 24.35
N GLY A 132 4.04 -24.55 23.05
CA GLY A 132 5.34 -24.62 22.38
C GLY A 132 5.89 -23.27 21.91
N ALA A 133 5.02 -22.26 21.75
CA ALA A 133 5.41 -20.93 21.33
C ALA A 133 6.34 -20.26 22.36
N ASP A 134 7.37 -19.57 21.87
CA ASP A 134 8.24 -18.77 22.73
C ASP A 134 7.44 -17.59 23.30
N ARG A 135 7.04 -17.74 24.56
CA ARG A 135 6.27 -16.75 25.32
C ARG A 135 6.95 -15.38 25.35
N LYS A 136 8.28 -15.32 25.28
CA LYS A 136 9.00 -14.04 25.22
C LYS A 136 8.72 -13.36 23.89
N LEU A 137 8.85 -14.07 22.77
CA LEU A 137 8.57 -13.51 21.45
C LEU A 137 7.09 -13.14 21.25
N ALA A 138 6.16 -13.92 21.83
CA ALA A 138 4.75 -13.56 21.85
C ALA A 138 4.48 -12.25 22.59
N LEU A 139 5.14 -12.04 23.73
CA LEU A 139 5.08 -10.76 24.45
C LEU A 139 5.67 -9.63 23.62
N GLU A 140 6.71 -9.87 22.80
CA GLU A 140 7.33 -8.84 21.95
C GLU A 140 6.38 -8.31 20.88
N LEU A 141 5.52 -9.15 20.31
CA LEU A 141 4.46 -8.69 19.39
C LEU A 141 3.51 -7.69 20.07
N LEU A 142 3.31 -7.79 21.39
CA LEU A 142 2.50 -6.85 22.19
C LEU A 142 3.27 -5.61 22.64
N GLY A 143 4.60 -5.62 22.47
CA GLY A 143 5.51 -4.65 23.05
C GLY A 143 5.89 -3.50 22.14
N TYR A 144 5.29 -3.36 20.94
CA TYR A 144 5.77 -2.44 19.91
C TYR A 144 6.15 -1.05 20.46
N HIS A 145 7.37 -0.62 20.15
CA HIS A 145 7.84 0.74 20.41
C HIS A 145 8.81 1.10 19.28
N ALA A 146 8.44 2.08 18.45
CA ALA A 146 9.17 2.44 17.23
C ALA A 146 10.70 2.36 17.36
N GLU A 147 11.31 3.15 18.26
CA GLU A 147 12.76 3.17 18.42
C GLU A 147 13.38 1.87 18.97
N ARG A 148 12.74 1.24 19.96
CA ARG A 148 13.32 0.09 20.67
C ARG A 148 13.17 -1.19 19.87
N THR A 149 11.98 -1.41 19.33
CA THR A 149 11.70 -2.50 18.40
C THR A 149 12.66 -2.44 17.22
N THR A 150 12.84 -1.27 16.61
CA THR A 150 13.80 -1.07 15.51
C THR A 150 15.23 -1.38 15.95
N ARG A 151 15.70 -0.81 17.07
CA ARG A 151 17.06 -1.05 17.58
C ARG A 151 17.36 -2.55 17.80
N SER A 152 16.38 -3.29 18.30
CA SER A 152 16.55 -4.70 18.67
C SER A 152 16.33 -5.67 17.52
N LEU A 153 15.41 -5.39 16.60
CA LEU A 153 14.93 -6.35 15.61
C LEU A 153 15.25 -5.98 14.16
N ASP A 154 15.72 -4.77 13.87
CA ASP A 154 15.89 -4.35 12.48
C ASP A 154 16.90 -5.19 11.70
N ARG A 155 17.90 -5.78 12.37
CA ARG A 155 18.89 -6.65 11.74
C ARG A 155 18.47 -8.12 11.63
N VAL A 156 17.26 -8.46 12.06
CA VAL A 156 16.71 -9.82 12.01
C VAL A 156 15.68 -9.86 10.89
N SER A 157 15.69 -10.90 10.05
CA SER A 157 14.62 -11.09 9.07
C SER A 157 13.31 -11.52 9.75
N ALA A 158 12.18 -11.18 9.15
CA ALA A 158 10.87 -11.62 9.61
C ALA A 158 10.76 -13.14 9.58
N GLY A 159 11.34 -13.79 8.56
CA GLY A 159 11.47 -15.25 8.50
C GLY A 159 12.21 -15.83 9.70
N ASP A 160 13.42 -15.34 9.99
CA ASP A 160 14.21 -15.81 11.15
C ASP A 160 13.50 -15.54 12.49
N PHE A 161 12.78 -14.42 12.58
CA PHE A 161 12.02 -14.06 13.77
C PHE A 161 10.84 -15.02 14.00
N LEU A 162 10.11 -15.36 12.94
CA LEU A 162 8.99 -16.31 12.99
C LEU A 162 9.46 -17.74 13.27
N ASP A 163 10.59 -18.16 12.69
CA ASP A 163 11.20 -19.47 12.95
C ASP A 163 11.56 -19.64 14.43
N ARG A 164 12.03 -18.57 15.08
CA ARG A 164 12.33 -18.57 16.52
C ARG A 164 11.09 -18.62 17.40
N PHE A 165 9.92 -18.25 16.89
CA PHE A 165 8.67 -18.22 17.64
C PHE A 165 8.19 -19.64 18.01
N GLY A 166 8.63 -20.67 17.28
CA GLY A 166 8.31 -22.07 17.58
C GLY A 166 6.86 -22.46 17.31
N ILE A 167 6.16 -21.72 16.46
CA ILE A 167 4.81 -22.10 15.98
C ILE A 167 4.89 -23.30 15.02
N THR A 168 3.85 -24.13 14.98
CA THR A 168 3.79 -25.22 14.00
C THR A 168 3.72 -24.72 12.56
N GLU A 169 4.10 -25.59 11.62
CA GLU A 169 3.98 -25.35 10.18
C GLU A 169 2.58 -24.88 9.78
N ARG A 170 1.53 -25.49 10.34
CA ARG A 170 0.14 -25.08 10.10
C ARG A 170 -0.12 -23.63 10.54
N ALA A 171 0.25 -23.25 11.76
CA ALA A 171 0.06 -21.89 12.25
C ALA A 171 0.89 -20.86 11.45
N ARG A 172 2.11 -21.23 11.06
CA ARG A 172 2.97 -20.41 10.20
C ARG A 172 2.29 -20.15 8.85
N THR A 173 1.84 -21.20 8.17
CA THR A 173 1.23 -21.10 6.84
C THR A 173 -0.15 -20.44 6.89
N MET A 174 -1.06 -20.91 7.74
CA MET A 174 -2.44 -20.40 7.74
C MET A 174 -2.60 -18.97 8.28
N LEU A 175 -1.73 -18.53 9.19
CA LEU A 175 -1.84 -17.20 9.78
C LEU A 175 -0.71 -16.30 9.29
N PHE A 176 0.54 -16.64 9.57
CA PHE A 176 1.64 -15.70 9.36
C PHE A 176 2.03 -15.51 7.89
N GLU A 177 2.03 -16.56 7.08
CA GLU A 177 2.37 -16.48 5.66
C GLU A 177 1.33 -15.67 4.88
N ALA A 178 0.04 -15.98 5.08
CA ALA A 178 -1.06 -15.21 4.48
C ALA A 178 -0.95 -13.71 4.82
N PHE A 179 -0.60 -13.37 6.06
CA PHE A 179 -0.40 -11.98 6.47
C PHE A 179 0.89 -11.36 5.90
N ALA A 180 2.02 -12.06 5.98
CA ALA A 180 3.31 -11.54 5.55
C ALA A 180 3.33 -11.26 4.03
N ARG A 181 2.78 -12.19 3.23
CA ARG A 181 2.69 -12.02 1.78
C ARG A 181 1.76 -10.88 1.38
N SER A 182 0.72 -10.61 2.17
CA SER A 182 -0.16 -9.44 2.00
C SER A 182 0.55 -8.08 2.20
N PHE A 183 1.77 -8.05 2.75
CA PHE A 183 2.61 -6.84 2.86
C PHE A 183 3.63 -6.69 1.71
N PHE A 184 3.45 -7.41 0.61
CA PHE A 184 4.27 -7.33 -0.60
C PHE A 184 5.73 -7.72 -0.43
N CYS A 185 6.03 -8.65 0.47
CA CYS A 185 7.40 -9.12 0.65
C CYS A 185 7.49 -10.59 1.04
N ASP A 186 8.52 -11.26 0.53
CA ASP A 186 8.99 -12.52 1.08
C ASP A 186 9.44 -12.32 2.54
N PRO A 187 9.04 -13.18 3.50
CA PRO A 187 9.43 -13.03 4.90
C PRO A 187 10.94 -12.96 5.14
N GLY A 188 11.77 -13.59 4.29
CA GLY A 188 13.23 -13.48 4.38
C GLY A 188 13.77 -12.11 3.98
N GLY A 189 13.06 -11.40 3.10
CA GLY A 189 13.38 -10.06 2.62
C GLY A 189 12.86 -8.91 3.49
N LEU A 190 12.09 -9.19 4.54
CA LEU A 190 11.46 -8.20 5.41
C LEU A 190 12.18 -8.11 6.77
N SER A 191 12.39 -6.89 7.28
CA SER A 191 12.88 -6.65 8.65
C SER A 191 11.86 -7.10 9.69
N ALA A 192 12.30 -7.83 10.72
CA ALA A 192 11.44 -8.23 11.84
C ALA A 192 10.87 -7.02 12.58
N ALA A 193 11.61 -5.90 12.64
CA ALA A 193 11.07 -4.66 13.21
C ALA A 193 9.88 -4.13 12.41
N GLU A 194 9.93 -4.21 11.08
CA GLU A 194 8.83 -3.82 10.20
C GLU A 194 7.63 -4.77 10.35
N LEU A 195 7.87 -6.08 10.46
CA LEU A 195 6.82 -7.05 10.76
C LEU A 195 6.10 -6.72 12.08
N VAL A 196 6.84 -6.46 13.16
CA VAL A 196 6.24 -6.11 14.47
C VAL A 196 5.48 -4.78 14.38
N ALA A 197 5.98 -3.81 13.63
CA ALA A 197 5.29 -2.54 13.38
C ALA A 197 3.97 -2.76 12.64
N MET A 198 3.95 -3.57 11.57
CA MET A 198 2.73 -3.89 10.84
C MET A 198 1.75 -4.71 11.67
N PHE A 199 2.25 -5.66 12.48
CA PHE A 199 1.42 -6.41 13.42
C PHE A 199 0.73 -5.48 14.42
N HIS A 200 1.48 -4.54 15.00
CA HIS A 200 0.90 -3.50 15.86
C HIS A 200 -0.13 -2.67 15.09
N PHE A 201 0.22 -2.20 13.89
CA PHE A 201 -0.65 -1.33 13.12
C PHE A 201 -2.00 -1.97 12.77
N TYR A 202 -1.99 -3.23 12.33
CA TYR A 202 -3.20 -3.92 11.87
C TYR A 202 -3.99 -4.63 12.97
N PHE A 203 -3.35 -5.09 14.04
CA PHE A 203 -4.02 -5.95 15.04
C PHE A 203 -4.19 -5.31 16.42
N LEU A 204 -3.25 -4.47 16.85
CA LEU A 204 -3.15 -4.05 18.27
C LEU A 204 -3.35 -2.57 18.50
N GLY A 205 -3.03 -1.75 17.50
CA GLY A 205 -3.09 -0.31 17.58
C GLY A 205 -4.45 0.26 17.19
N ASN A 206 -5.32 -0.48 16.52
CA ASN A 206 -6.55 0.10 15.99
C ASN A 206 -7.80 -0.60 16.55
N PRO A 207 -8.86 0.16 16.89
CA PRO A 207 -10.12 -0.40 17.35
C PRO A 207 -11.01 -0.94 16.22
N GLU A 208 -10.61 -0.84 14.95
CA GLU A 208 -11.38 -1.28 13.79
C GLU A 208 -11.06 -2.72 13.36
N GLY A 209 -9.99 -3.31 13.90
CA GLY A 209 -9.49 -4.63 13.55
C GLY A 209 -8.96 -4.72 12.12
N LEU A 210 -9.13 -5.89 11.51
CA LEU A 210 -8.71 -6.15 10.13
C LEU A 210 -9.83 -5.92 9.09
N ALA A 211 -10.96 -5.34 9.52
CA ALA A 211 -12.04 -5.05 8.60
C ALA A 211 -11.58 -4.01 7.55
N PHE A 212 -11.73 -4.36 6.28
CA PHE A 212 -11.49 -3.45 5.18
C PHE A 212 -12.72 -3.33 4.29
N ASP A 213 -12.81 -2.17 3.65
CA ASP A 213 -13.81 -1.88 2.65
C ASP A 213 -13.13 -1.86 1.27
N ALA A 214 -13.92 -1.86 0.21
CA ALA A 214 -13.47 -1.65 -1.16
C ALA A 214 -14.51 -0.82 -1.93
N PRO A 215 -14.10 -0.03 -2.94
CA PRO A 215 -15.03 0.66 -3.82
C PRO A 215 -16.03 -0.29 -4.49
N ASP A 216 -17.30 0.13 -4.60
CA ASP A 216 -18.33 -0.57 -5.37
C ASP A 216 -18.33 -0.22 -6.88
N THR A 217 -17.34 0.55 -7.31
CA THR A 217 -17.03 0.91 -8.70
C THR A 217 -15.53 1.20 -8.85
N ASP A 218 -15.08 1.40 -10.09
CA ASP A 218 -13.68 1.64 -10.42
C ASP A 218 -13.03 2.89 -9.78
N TYR A 219 -11.72 2.81 -9.53
CA TYR A 219 -10.98 3.89 -8.83
C TYR A 219 -10.90 5.19 -9.64
N LEU A 220 -10.93 5.12 -10.98
CA LEU A 220 -10.87 6.31 -11.83
C LEU A 220 -12.13 7.17 -11.63
N THR A 221 -13.29 6.52 -11.58
CA THR A 221 -14.60 7.14 -11.42
C THR A 221 -14.83 7.63 -9.99
N CYS A 222 -14.55 6.80 -8.96
CA CYS A 222 -14.89 7.18 -7.58
C CYS A 222 -13.78 7.92 -6.83
N ILE A 223 -12.52 7.87 -7.26
CA ILE A 223 -11.40 8.51 -6.55
C ILE A 223 -10.72 9.57 -7.42
N TRP A 224 -10.14 9.19 -8.55
CA TRP A 224 -9.18 10.05 -9.26
C TRP A 224 -9.81 11.19 -10.04
N ARG A 225 -10.96 10.96 -10.71
CA ARG A 225 -11.73 12.04 -11.35
C ARG A 225 -12.25 13.05 -10.31
N PRO A 226 -12.90 12.65 -9.21
CA PRO A 226 -13.33 13.59 -8.18
C PRO A 226 -12.18 14.33 -7.48
N LEU A 227 -11.05 13.69 -7.20
CA LEU A 227 -9.88 14.36 -6.60
C LEU A 227 -9.25 15.37 -7.57
N THR A 228 -9.15 15.03 -8.85
CA THR A 228 -8.74 15.99 -9.89
C THR A 228 -9.66 17.22 -9.89
N GLN A 229 -10.98 17.01 -9.89
CA GLN A 229 -11.94 18.11 -9.82
C GLN A 229 -11.82 18.94 -8.54
N HIS A 230 -11.56 18.29 -7.40
CA HIS A 230 -11.33 18.98 -6.14
C HIS A 230 -10.09 19.89 -6.21
N LEU A 231 -8.96 19.38 -6.72
CA LEU A 231 -7.74 20.18 -6.93
C LEU A 231 -7.99 21.38 -7.85
N LEU A 232 -8.70 21.18 -8.97
CA LEU A 232 -9.04 22.26 -9.90
C LEU A 232 -9.93 23.34 -9.26
N ARG A 233 -10.89 22.95 -8.38
CA ARG A 233 -11.71 23.92 -7.62
C ARG A 233 -10.86 24.77 -6.66
N HIS A 234 -9.77 24.22 -6.15
CA HIS A 234 -8.79 24.94 -5.34
C HIS A 234 -7.69 25.61 -6.18
N GLN A 235 -7.93 25.83 -7.48
CA GLN A 235 -7.04 26.54 -8.40
C GLN A 235 -5.66 25.87 -8.58
N ALA A 236 -5.52 24.59 -8.23
CA ALA A 236 -4.34 23.83 -8.55
C ALA A 236 -4.31 23.49 -10.05
N THR A 237 -3.11 23.37 -10.60
CA THR A 237 -2.87 22.88 -11.96
C THR A 237 -2.52 21.40 -11.89
N VAL A 238 -3.20 20.55 -12.67
CA VAL A 238 -2.95 19.11 -12.74
C VAL A 238 -2.58 18.76 -14.18
N TRP A 239 -1.36 18.26 -14.39
CA TRP A 239 -0.89 17.80 -15.69
C TRP A 239 -0.54 16.31 -15.63
N THR A 240 -1.24 15.51 -16.45
CA THR A 240 -0.95 14.10 -16.72
C THR A 240 -0.19 13.97 -18.03
N GLY A 241 0.52 12.87 -18.26
CA GLY A 241 1.44 12.74 -19.40
C GLY A 241 2.62 13.69 -19.31
N ALA A 242 2.96 14.15 -18.10
CA ALA A 242 3.89 15.22 -17.80
C ALA A 242 5.08 14.70 -16.99
N ALA A 243 5.96 13.93 -17.65
CA ALA A 243 7.13 13.35 -17.02
C ALA A 243 8.17 14.45 -16.68
N VAL A 244 8.68 14.42 -15.45
CA VAL A 244 9.78 15.28 -15.01
C VAL A 244 11.11 14.55 -15.20
N HIS A 245 12.00 15.15 -15.98
CA HIS A 245 13.29 14.57 -16.35
C HIS A 245 14.40 14.93 -15.38
N THR A 246 14.45 16.20 -14.98
CA THR A 246 15.46 16.76 -14.07
C THR A 246 14.81 17.80 -13.15
N VAL A 247 15.42 18.00 -11.98
CA VAL A 247 15.09 19.11 -11.08
C VAL A 247 16.35 19.82 -10.62
N GLU A 248 16.34 21.14 -10.65
CA GLU A 248 17.51 21.96 -10.33
C GLU A 248 17.12 23.21 -9.52
N PRO A 249 17.99 23.70 -8.62
CA PRO A 249 17.80 25.00 -8.00
C PRO A 249 17.72 26.11 -9.06
N ALA A 250 16.82 27.06 -8.84
CA ALA A 250 16.65 28.26 -9.63
C ALA A 250 16.96 29.52 -8.78
N ALA A 251 16.84 30.70 -9.38
CA ALA A 251 17.00 31.97 -8.68
C ALA A 251 16.01 32.13 -7.52
N GLU A 252 16.34 32.99 -6.55
CA GLU A 252 15.43 33.37 -5.46
C GLU A 252 14.93 32.18 -4.62
N HIS A 253 15.76 31.15 -4.44
CA HIS A 253 15.43 29.93 -3.69
C HIS A 253 14.25 29.12 -4.27
N HIS A 254 14.03 29.21 -5.59
CA HIS A 254 13.08 28.35 -6.28
C HIS A 254 13.74 27.07 -6.79
N TRP A 255 12.90 26.15 -7.26
CA TRP A 255 13.26 24.92 -7.93
C TRP A 255 12.64 24.91 -9.32
N ARG A 256 13.43 24.47 -10.30
CA ARG A 256 13.05 24.26 -11.70
C ARG A 256 12.84 22.77 -11.92
N ALA A 257 11.67 22.38 -12.42
CA ALA A 257 11.39 21.04 -12.92
C ALA A 257 11.33 21.08 -14.46
N GLU A 258 12.12 20.24 -15.12
CA GLU A 258 12.18 20.13 -16.57
C GLU A 258 11.33 18.96 -17.07
N LEU A 259 10.47 19.24 -18.04
CA LEU A 259 9.60 18.28 -18.72
C LEU A 259 9.92 18.30 -20.23
N ASP A 260 9.27 17.45 -21.02
CA ASP A 260 9.52 17.34 -22.48
C ASP A 260 9.37 18.66 -23.23
N ASP A 261 8.30 19.43 -22.96
CA ASP A 261 7.91 20.59 -23.75
C ASP A 261 7.92 21.91 -22.94
N ARG A 262 8.19 21.84 -21.64
CA ARG A 262 8.05 22.97 -20.73
C ARG A 262 8.91 22.86 -19.49
N VAL A 263 8.96 23.97 -18.78
CA VAL A 263 9.65 24.12 -17.51
C VAL A 263 8.69 24.70 -16.50
N VAL A 264 8.66 24.15 -15.29
CA VAL A 264 7.89 24.70 -14.18
C VAL A 264 8.85 25.17 -13.10
N THR A 265 8.55 26.31 -12.48
CA THR A 265 9.33 26.85 -11.38
C THR A 265 8.43 27.10 -10.17
N ALA A 266 8.86 26.67 -8.99
CA ALA A 266 8.16 26.90 -7.74
C ALA A 266 9.13 26.99 -6.57
N ARG A 267 8.71 27.65 -5.49
CA ARG A 267 9.51 27.78 -4.27
C ARG A 267 9.71 26.42 -3.58
N HIS A 268 8.66 25.60 -3.58
CA HIS A 268 8.64 24.30 -2.92
C HIS A 268 8.53 23.17 -3.94
N LEU A 269 9.25 22.08 -3.69
CA LEU A 269 9.22 20.87 -4.48
C LEU A 269 8.88 19.67 -3.58
N VAL A 270 7.83 18.93 -3.93
CA VAL A 270 7.48 17.66 -3.28
C VAL A 270 7.70 16.53 -4.28
N LEU A 271 8.69 15.68 -4.00
CA LEU A 271 9.00 14.49 -4.80
C LEU A 271 8.20 13.30 -4.26
N ALA A 272 7.10 12.97 -4.93
CA ALA A 272 6.15 11.93 -4.58
C ALA A 272 6.14 10.74 -5.58
N LEU A 273 7.34 10.37 -6.04
CA LEU A 273 7.58 9.29 -7.00
C LEU A 273 7.69 7.93 -6.30
N ASP A 274 7.56 6.82 -7.03
CA ASP A 274 7.98 5.51 -6.53
C ASP A 274 9.52 5.44 -6.37
N PRO A 275 10.08 4.46 -5.62
CA PRO A 275 11.52 4.39 -5.37
C PRO A 275 12.38 4.36 -6.65
N GLY A 276 11.92 3.67 -7.71
CA GLY A 276 12.63 3.59 -8.98
C GLY A 276 12.60 4.93 -9.72
N GLY A 277 11.42 5.55 -9.81
CA GLY A 277 11.25 6.88 -10.38
C GLY A 277 12.07 7.95 -9.65
N LEU A 278 12.08 7.94 -8.32
CA LEU A 278 12.84 8.88 -7.50
C LEU A 278 14.35 8.72 -7.71
N ARG A 279 14.86 7.48 -7.73
CA ARG A 279 16.27 7.20 -8.04
C ARG A 279 16.65 7.75 -9.41
N GLY A 280 15.87 7.43 -10.43
CA GLY A 280 16.12 7.90 -11.79
C GLY A 280 16.14 9.43 -11.89
N LEU A 281 15.21 10.13 -11.23
CA LEU A 281 15.17 11.58 -11.22
C LEU A 281 16.39 12.19 -10.50
N VAL A 282 16.72 11.69 -9.31
CA VAL A 282 17.86 12.18 -8.52
C VAL A 282 19.19 11.92 -9.25
N ASP A 283 19.35 10.76 -9.88
CA ASP A 283 20.56 10.41 -10.64
C ASP A 283 20.81 11.37 -11.82
N ARG A 284 19.74 11.77 -12.52
CA ARG A 284 19.80 12.75 -13.63
C ARG A 284 19.97 14.20 -13.13
N SER A 285 19.62 14.49 -11.89
CA SER A 285 19.62 15.84 -11.31
C SER A 285 20.92 16.14 -10.56
N THR A 286 22.00 16.38 -11.31
CA THR A 286 23.36 16.52 -10.73
C THR A 286 23.48 17.63 -9.67
N VAL A 287 22.80 18.76 -9.88
CA VAL A 287 22.81 19.87 -8.93
C VAL A 287 22.04 19.52 -7.65
N LEU A 288 20.90 18.83 -7.77
CA LEU A 288 20.15 18.33 -6.61
C LEU A 288 21.04 17.45 -5.73
N ARG A 289 21.79 16.51 -6.34
CA ARG A 289 22.72 15.63 -5.60
C ARG A 289 23.80 16.41 -4.85
N ARG A 290 24.26 17.53 -5.41
CA ARG A 290 25.27 18.39 -4.78
C ARG A 290 24.72 19.18 -3.59
N VAL A 291 23.49 19.68 -3.68
CA VAL A 291 22.87 20.49 -2.62
C VAL A 291 22.13 19.65 -1.56
N GLY A 292 21.78 18.40 -1.89
CA GLY A 292 21.21 17.42 -0.97
C GLY A 292 21.98 16.09 -1.01
N PRO A 293 23.26 16.05 -0.58
CA PRO A 293 24.07 14.84 -0.62
C PRO A 293 23.50 13.71 0.24
N ARG A 294 22.89 14.00 1.40
CA ARG A 294 22.25 13.00 2.24
C ARG A 294 21.01 12.44 1.56
N LEU A 295 20.16 13.29 0.98
CA LEU A 295 19.03 12.83 0.18
C LEU A 295 19.48 11.89 -0.94
N ALA A 296 20.53 12.25 -1.68
CA ALA A 296 21.05 11.44 -2.77
C ALA A 296 21.55 10.07 -2.28
N GLU A 297 22.26 10.02 -1.15
CA GLU A 297 22.71 8.76 -0.54
C GLU A 297 21.53 7.88 -0.11
N GLN A 298 20.53 8.46 0.56
CA GLN A 298 19.34 7.74 1.03
C GLN A 298 18.51 7.21 -0.13
N VAL A 299 18.33 8.00 -1.20
CA VAL A 299 17.61 7.59 -2.41
C VAL A 299 18.34 6.48 -3.15
N ALA A 300 19.67 6.57 -3.28
CA ALA A 300 20.47 5.53 -3.90
C ALA A 300 20.42 4.19 -3.14
N ALA A 301 20.19 4.23 -1.82
CA ALA A 301 20.06 3.03 -0.99
C ALA A 301 18.69 2.34 -1.10
N LEU A 302 17.67 3.00 -1.68
CA LEU A 302 16.33 2.43 -1.79
C LEU A 302 16.32 1.14 -2.64
N ARG A 303 15.64 0.14 -2.11
CA ARG A 303 15.44 -1.16 -2.76
C ARG A 303 13.98 -1.36 -3.11
N LEU A 304 13.77 -2.03 -4.24
CA LEU A 304 12.46 -2.47 -4.69
C LEU A 304 12.20 -3.86 -4.14
N ALA A 305 10.94 -4.11 -3.78
CA ALA A 305 10.46 -5.45 -3.48
C ALA A 305 10.53 -6.34 -4.75
N PRO A 306 10.51 -7.67 -4.59
CA PRO A 306 10.25 -8.56 -5.72
C PRO A 306 9.00 -8.12 -6.50
N PRO A 307 8.95 -8.42 -7.80
CA PRO A 307 7.83 -8.01 -8.62
C PRO A 307 6.53 -8.64 -8.10
N PHE A 308 5.45 -7.89 -8.20
CA PHE A 308 4.11 -8.45 -8.03
C PHE A 308 3.55 -8.79 -9.42
N ALA A 309 2.66 -9.77 -9.48
CA ALA A 309 1.91 -10.14 -10.66
C ALA A 309 0.41 -10.05 -10.39
N VAL A 310 -0.34 -9.45 -11.31
CA VAL A 310 -1.80 -9.37 -11.24
C VAL A 310 -2.39 -9.88 -12.53
N SER A 311 -3.29 -10.85 -12.46
CA SER A 311 -3.98 -11.40 -13.61
C SER A 311 -5.48 -11.26 -13.44
N ARG A 312 -6.10 -10.34 -14.20
CA ARG A 312 -7.57 -10.22 -14.29
C ARG A 312 -8.08 -11.07 -15.44
N LEU A 313 -9.00 -11.98 -15.12
CA LEU A 313 -9.52 -13.01 -16.01
C LEU A 313 -11.03 -12.81 -16.17
N TRP A 314 -11.48 -12.69 -17.43
CA TRP A 314 -12.89 -12.74 -17.80
C TRP A 314 -13.20 -14.16 -18.27
N LEU A 315 -13.96 -14.89 -17.47
CA LEU A 315 -14.26 -16.30 -17.67
C LEU A 315 -15.63 -16.51 -18.33
N ASP A 316 -15.79 -17.63 -19.02
CA ASP A 316 -17.01 -17.99 -19.75
C ASP A 316 -18.16 -18.48 -18.87
N ARG A 317 -17.89 -18.67 -17.58
CA ARG A 317 -18.82 -19.16 -16.55
C ARG A 317 -18.51 -18.52 -15.21
N ASP A 318 -19.46 -18.60 -14.29
CA ASP A 318 -19.27 -18.20 -12.89
C ASP A 318 -18.52 -19.28 -12.08
N VAL A 319 -17.96 -18.88 -10.94
CA VAL A 319 -17.44 -19.75 -9.88
C VAL A 319 -18.54 -20.06 -8.86
N ALA A 320 -18.33 -21.05 -7.99
CA ALA A 320 -19.35 -21.44 -7.01
C ALA A 320 -19.86 -20.23 -6.19
N HIS A 321 -21.18 -20.16 -5.96
CA HIS A 321 -21.80 -19.05 -5.22
C HIS A 321 -21.23 -18.89 -3.80
N ALA A 322 -20.76 -19.98 -3.19
CA ALA A 322 -20.15 -19.96 -1.86
C ALA A 322 -18.75 -19.32 -1.80
N ARG A 323 -18.09 -19.08 -2.95
CA ARG A 323 -16.77 -18.40 -2.95
C ARG A 323 -16.92 -16.97 -2.45
N ALA A 324 -16.10 -16.58 -1.49
CA ALA A 324 -16.10 -15.22 -0.95
C ALA A 324 -15.69 -14.21 -2.03
N THR A 325 -16.06 -12.93 -1.83
CA THR A 325 -15.66 -11.84 -2.72
C THR A 325 -14.14 -11.69 -2.79
N PHE A 326 -13.46 -11.86 -1.66
CA PHE A 326 -12.00 -11.87 -1.55
C PHE A 326 -11.57 -13.08 -0.72
N SER A 327 -10.52 -13.78 -1.15
CA SER A 327 -9.91 -14.89 -0.42
C SER A 327 -8.40 -14.72 -0.42
N ALA A 328 -7.78 -14.80 0.76
CA ALA A 328 -6.33 -14.93 0.87
C ALA A 328 -5.95 -16.39 0.63
N VAL A 329 -4.83 -16.64 -0.03
CA VAL A 329 -4.34 -17.98 -0.36
C VAL A 329 -3.06 -18.24 0.42
N THR A 330 -2.88 -19.49 0.86
CA THR A 330 -1.67 -19.91 1.57
C THR A 330 -1.26 -21.33 1.23
N GLY A 331 0.05 -21.60 1.32
CA GLY A 331 0.66 -22.87 0.97
C GLY A 331 0.85 -23.10 -0.52
N GLU A 332 0.48 -22.12 -1.36
CA GLU A 332 0.79 -22.10 -2.78
C GLU A 332 2.05 -21.23 -3.03
N PRO A 333 2.92 -21.59 -3.99
CA PRO A 333 4.14 -20.83 -4.22
C PRO A 333 3.88 -19.46 -4.86
N THR A 334 2.89 -19.35 -5.76
CA THR A 334 2.69 -18.15 -6.58
C THR A 334 1.46 -17.33 -6.17
N LEU A 335 0.31 -17.98 -6.04
CA LEU A 335 -0.99 -17.36 -5.82
C LEU A 335 -1.19 -16.97 -4.35
N ASP A 336 -1.41 -15.68 -4.13
CA ASP A 336 -1.54 -15.08 -2.80
C ASP A 336 -2.96 -14.64 -2.46
N SER A 337 -3.74 -14.27 -3.46
CA SER A 337 -5.15 -13.98 -3.26
C SER A 337 -5.96 -14.09 -4.54
N VAL A 338 -7.27 -14.26 -4.34
CA VAL A 338 -8.27 -14.32 -5.40
C VAL A 338 -9.41 -13.35 -5.07
N THR A 339 -9.72 -12.48 -6.02
CA THR A 339 -10.83 -11.52 -5.90
C THR A 339 -11.88 -11.78 -6.97
N CYS A 340 -13.14 -11.93 -6.57
CA CYS A 340 -14.29 -12.03 -7.46
C CYS A 340 -14.83 -10.63 -7.79
N TYR A 341 -14.27 -9.97 -8.80
CA TYR A 341 -14.63 -8.60 -9.19
C TYR A 341 -16.10 -8.43 -9.58
N HIS A 342 -16.67 -9.44 -10.23
CA HIS A 342 -18.10 -9.48 -10.56
C HIS A 342 -19.03 -9.48 -9.33
N ARG A 343 -18.49 -9.75 -8.13
CA ARG A 343 -19.19 -9.65 -6.84
C ARG A 343 -18.85 -8.32 -6.14
N LEU A 344 -17.64 -7.81 -6.34
CA LEU A 344 -17.10 -6.60 -5.73
C LEU A 344 -17.75 -5.31 -6.28
N GLU A 345 -17.69 -5.09 -7.59
CA GLU A 345 -17.97 -3.79 -8.20
C GLU A 345 -19.01 -3.85 -9.33
N GLN A 346 -19.65 -2.71 -9.58
CA GLN A 346 -20.76 -2.61 -10.52
C GLN A 346 -20.39 -2.94 -11.99
N PRO A 347 -19.28 -2.44 -12.58
CA PRO A 347 -18.97 -2.69 -13.99
C PRO A 347 -18.79 -4.19 -14.29
N SER A 348 -17.96 -4.86 -13.48
CA SER A 348 -17.73 -6.30 -13.59
C SER A 348 -19.01 -7.11 -13.34
N ARG A 349 -19.88 -6.68 -12.42
CA ARG A 349 -21.19 -7.33 -12.16
C ARG A 349 -22.12 -7.26 -13.36
N ARG A 350 -22.20 -6.10 -14.04
CA ARG A 350 -23.01 -5.93 -15.25
C ARG A 350 -22.52 -6.84 -16.37
N TRP A 351 -21.21 -6.85 -16.62
CA TRP A 351 -20.63 -7.73 -17.64
C TRP A 351 -20.91 -9.22 -17.36
N ALA A 352 -20.80 -9.66 -16.10
CA ALA A 352 -21.12 -11.04 -15.72
C ALA A 352 -22.61 -11.37 -15.95
N ALA A 353 -23.52 -10.45 -15.62
CA ALA A 353 -24.95 -10.62 -15.84
C ALA A 353 -25.31 -10.74 -17.33
N ASP A 354 -24.65 -9.95 -18.19
CA ASP A 354 -24.90 -9.95 -19.64
C ASP A 354 -24.32 -11.18 -20.34
N THR A 355 -23.21 -11.71 -19.83
CA THR A 355 -22.44 -12.78 -20.50
C THR A 355 -22.62 -14.17 -19.92
N GLY A 356 -23.18 -14.27 -18.70
CA GLY A 356 -23.19 -15.48 -17.87
C GLY A 356 -21.82 -15.89 -17.33
N GLY A 357 -20.81 -15.03 -17.48
CA GLY A 357 -19.42 -15.26 -17.08
C GLY A 357 -19.10 -14.78 -15.66
N SER A 358 -17.81 -14.75 -15.34
CA SER A 358 -17.29 -14.10 -14.13
C SER A 358 -16.00 -13.34 -14.40
N VAL A 359 -15.71 -12.36 -13.55
CA VAL A 359 -14.42 -11.65 -13.54
C VAL A 359 -13.68 -12.00 -12.26
N LEU A 360 -12.52 -12.64 -12.39
CA LEU A 360 -11.63 -12.98 -11.29
C LEU A 360 -10.33 -12.19 -11.41
N GLU A 361 -9.71 -11.85 -10.30
CA GLU A 361 -8.36 -11.29 -10.27
C GLU A 361 -7.48 -12.11 -9.34
N LEU A 362 -6.32 -12.51 -9.85
CA LEU A 362 -5.32 -13.31 -9.15
C LEU A 362 -4.11 -12.44 -8.85
N HIS A 363 -3.59 -12.54 -7.63
CA HIS A 363 -2.42 -11.76 -7.20
C HIS A 363 -1.30 -12.69 -6.76
N SER A 364 -0.09 -12.30 -7.12
CA SER A 364 1.16 -12.73 -6.50
C SER A 364 1.91 -11.48 -6.05
N TYR A 365 2.19 -11.34 -4.76
CA TYR A 365 2.73 -10.11 -4.17
C TYR A 365 4.26 -10.08 -4.12
N ALA A 366 4.90 -11.25 -4.12
CA ALA A 366 6.35 -11.42 -4.22
C ALA A 366 6.64 -12.53 -5.24
N CYS A 367 6.29 -12.26 -6.49
CA CYS A 367 6.29 -13.23 -7.59
C CYS A 367 7.73 -13.67 -7.94
N GLY A 368 7.98 -14.97 -7.85
CA GLY A 368 9.26 -15.58 -8.25
C GLY A 368 9.32 -16.03 -9.71
N GLU A 369 8.20 -15.97 -10.43
CA GLU A 369 8.13 -16.30 -11.86
C GLU A 369 8.83 -15.24 -12.71
N PRO A 370 9.37 -15.59 -13.89
CA PRO A 370 10.21 -14.67 -14.67
C PRO A 370 9.43 -13.54 -15.35
N ASP A 371 8.14 -13.74 -15.63
CA ASP A 371 7.31 -12.82 -16.40
C ASP A 371 5.80 -12.99 -16.10
N ALA A 372 4.99 -12.09 -16.65
CA ALA A 372 3.55 -12.05 -16.45
C ALA A 372 2.81 -13.29 -16.98
N GLU A 373 3.29 -13.91 -18.05
CA GLU A 373 2.65 -15.06 -18.68
C GLU A 373 2.83 -16.29 -17.79
N ARG A 374 4.07 -16.57 -17.37
CA ARG A 374 4.38 -17.67 -16.44
C ARG A 374 3.71 -17.47 -15.09
N ALA A 375 3.70 -16.25 -14.56
CA ALA A 375 2.96 -15.92 -13.34
C ALA A 375 1.46 -16.23 -13.47
N THR A 376 0.84 -15.85 -14.59
CA THR A 376 -0.57 -16.12 -14.84
C THR A 376 -0.86 -17.61 -14.94
N ASP A 377 -0.03 -18.37 -15.65
CA ASP A 377 -0.20 -19.81 -15.80
C ASP A 377 -0.05 -20.55 -14.46
N SER A 378 0.98 -20.22 -13.68
CA SER A 378 1.20 -20.79 -12.34
C SER A 378 0.04 -20.48 -11.40
N MET A 379 -0.38 -19.21 -11.31
CA MET A 379 -1.53 -18.81 -10.49
C MET A 379 -2.83 -19.50 -10.91
N ARG A 380 -3.08 -19.68 -12.22
CA ARG A 380 -4.26 -20.40 -12.72
C ARG A 380 -4.22 -21.89 -12.41
N ALA A 381 -3.04 -22.52 -12.49
CA ALA A 381 -2.87 -23.92 -12.13
C ALA A 381 -3.12 -24.17 -10.63
N GLU A 382 -2.60 -23.29 -9.78
CA GLU A 382 -2.82 -23.31 -8.33
C GLU A 382 -4.30 -23.05 -7.99
N LEU A 383 -4.92 -22.05 -8.64
CA LEU A 383 -6.37 -21.80 -8.52
C LEU A 383 -7.20 -23.02 -8.90
N ALA A 384 -6.86 -23.74 -9.96
CA ALA A 384 -7.56 -24.97 -10.35
C ALA A 384 -7.39 -26.11 -9.33
N GLY A 385 -6.37 -26.05 -8.47
CA GLY A 385 -6.21 -26.94 -7.32
C GLY A 385 -7.14 -26.58 -6.16
N LEU A 386 -7.33 -25.29 -5.89
CA LEU A 386 -8.19 -24.76 -4.82
C LEU A 386 -9.67 -24.76 -5.21
N TRP A 387 -9.97 -24.30 -6.43
CA TRP A 387 -11.30 -24.15 -7.02
C TRP A 387 -11.39 -24.99 -8.30
N PRO A 388 -11.64 -26.31 -8.19
CA PRO A 388 -11.60 -27.24 -9.32
C PRO A 388 -12.50 -26.86 -10.50
N GLU A 389 -13.59 -26.12 -10.24
CA GLU A 389 -14.50 -25.61 -11.26
C GLU A 389 -13.81 -24.69 -12.28
N THR A 390 -12.71 -24.03 -11.89
CA THR A 390 -11.96 -23.12 -12.76
C THR A 390 -11.10 -23.84 -13.81
N ARG A 391 -10.82 -25.15 -13.62
CA ARG A 391 -10.00 -25.94 -14.57
C ARG A 391 -10.60 -26.00 -15.97
N GLY A 392 -11.94 -26.05 -16.05
CA GLY A 392 -12.68 -26.11 -17.31
C GLY A 392 -13.25 -24.76 -17.74
N ALA A 393 -12.95 -23.67 -17.02
CA ALA A 393 -13.44 -22.34 -17.36
C ALA A 393 -12.66 -21.78 -18.56
N GLY A 394 -13.38 -21.42 -19.62
CA GLY A 394 -12.81 -20.76 -20.78
C GLY A 394 -12.45 -19.32 -20.43
N VAL A 395 -11.23 -18.88 -20.76
CA VAL A 395 -10.81 -17.49 -20.61
C VAL A 395 -11.23 -16.72 -21.86
N ARG A 396 -12.23 -15.84 -21.74
CA ARG A 396 -12.70 -14.97 -22.83
C ARG A 396 -11.74 -13.81 -23.08
N HIS A 397 -11.16 -13.29 -22.00
CA HIS A 397 -10.15 -12.24 -22.04
C HIS A 397 -9.28 -12.30 -20.79
N GLN A 398 -8.05 -11.82 -20.88
CA GLN A 398 -7.18 -11.66 -19.73
C GLN A 398 -6.34 -10.40 -19.82
N MET A 399 -5.99 -9.87 -18.66
CA MET A 399 -5.02 -8.81 -18.50
C MET A 399 -4.01 -9.24 -17.46
N CYS A 400 -2.73 -9.10 -17.80
CA CYS A 400 -1.64 -9.51 -16.93
C CYS A 400 -0.73 -8.30 -16.68
N ARG A 401 -0.33 -8.11 -15.42
CA ARG A 401 0.65 -7.12 -15.00
C ARG A 401 1.78 -7.81 -14.27
N TYR A 402 2.98 -7.27 -14.42
CA TYR A 402 4.17 -7.73 -13.74
C TYR A 402 5.12 -6.56 -13.57
N GLU A 403 5.27 -6.07 -12.34
CA GLU A 403 6.01 -4.84 -12.05
C GLU A 403 6.75 -4.94 -10.71
N ALA A 404 7.94 -4.36 -10.67
CA ALA A 404 8.70 -4.16 -9.42
C ALA A 404 8.74 -2.67 -9.10
N SER A 405 7.69 -2.16 -8.44
CA SER A 405 7.56 -0.74 -8.11
C SER A 405 7.40 -0.46 -6.61
N ALA A 406 7.00 -1.45 -5.81
CA ALA A 406 6.84 -1.31 -4.37
C ALA A 406 8.20 -1.23 -3.64
N PRO A 407 8.30 -0.50 -2.53
CA PRO A 407 9.52 -0.50 -1.72
C PRO A 407 9.72 -1.81 -0.96
N ALA A 408 10.98 -2.21 -0.80
CA ALA A 408 11.37 -3.23 0.16
C ALA A 408 11.76 -2.60 1.51
N PHE A 409 11.64 -3.39 2.58
CA PHE A 409 12.08 -3.03 3.93
C PHE A 409 13.01 -4.10 4.49
N PRO A 410 14.20 -4.29 3.91
CA PRO A 410 15.09 -5.38 4.29
C PRO A 410 15.73 -5.16 5.66
N PRO A 411 16.25 -6.23 6.29
CA PRO A 411 16.96 -6.09 7.55
C PRO A 411 18.14 -5.10 7.47
N GLY A 412 18.21 -4.19 8.44
CA GLY A 412 19.27 -3.19 8.57
C GLY A 412 19.04 -1.89 7.78
N ASP A 413 17.83 -1.67 7.26
CA ASP A 413 17.50 -0.50 6.44
C ASP A 413 16.90 0.68 7.23
N ALA A 414 16.53 0.47 8.50
CA ALA A 414 15.99 1.54 9.33
C ALA A 414 17.01 2.67 9.53
N GLY A 415 16.56 3.94 9.47
CA GLY A 415 17.42 5.12 9.49
C GLY A 415 18.17 5.44 8.19
N ARG A 416 18.13 4.56 7.17
CA ARG A 416 18.78 4.77 5.87
C ARG A 416 17.85 5.33 4.80
N ARG A 417 16.54 5.15 4.97
CA ARG A 417 15.51 5.69 4.07
C ARG A 417 15.40 7.21 4.23
N PRO A 418 14.96 7.95 3.20
CA PRO A 418 14.71 9.38 3.33
C PRO A 418 13.53 9.63 4.27
N GLY A 419 13.63 10.69 5.06
CA GLY A 419 12.48 11.29 5.74
C GLY A 419 11.75 12.27 4.82
N VAL A 420 10.64 12.84 5.30
CA VAL A 420 9.89 13.87 4.57
C VAL A 420 10.74 15.11 4.30
N ARG A 421 11.47 15.57 5.32
CA ARG A 421 12.40 16.70 5.25
C ARG A 421 13.74 16.21 4.71
N THR A 422 14.32 16.97 3.79
CA THR A 422 15.61 16.67 3.18
C THR A 422 16.67 17.73 3.53
N ASP A 423 17.93 17.45 3.23
CA ASP A 423 19.03 18.42 3.32
C ASP A 423 19.06 19.41 2.14
N ALA A 424 18.32 19.13 1.06
CA ALA A 424 18.07 20.08 -0.02
C ALA A 424 16.93 21.03 0.37
N ARG A 425 17.26 22.27 0.77
CA ARG A 425 16.28 23.29 1.15
C ARG A 425 15.23 23.49 0.05
N GLY A 426 13.95 23.46 0.43
CA GLY A 426 12.83 23.58 -0.52
C GLY A 426 12.31 22.23 -1.05
N VAL A 427 13.05 21.13 -0.85
CA VAL A 427 12.70 19.80 -1.36
C VAL A 427 12.19 18.89 -0.24
N ARG A 428 11.04 18.27 -0.48
CA ARG A 428 10.42 17.25 0.36
C ARG A 428 10.29 15.96 -0.40
N VAL A 429 10.29 14.84 0.30
CA VAL A 429 10.01 13.51 -0.26
C VAL A 429 8.73 12.96 0.35
N ALA A 430 7.89 12.35 -0.47
CA ALA A 430 6.68 11.67 -0.03
C ALA A 430 6.56 10.32 -0.74
N GLY A 431 5.98 9.33 -0.08
CA GLY A 431 5.85 7.97 -0.54
C GLY A 431 5.77 6.98 0.60
N ASP A 432 5.35 5.76 0.31
CA ASP A 432 5.31 4.65 1.28
C ASP A 432 6.70 4.12 1.68
N PHE A 433 7.76 4.50 0.97
CA PHE A 433 9.13 4.20 1.32
C PHE A 433 9.73 5.22 2.31
N VAL A 434 9.04 6.32 2.59
CA VAL A 434 9.55 7.39 3.47
C VAL A 434 9.55 6.90 4.92
N GLU A 435 10.59 7.26 5.66
CA GLU A 435 10.65 7.02 7.09
C GLU A 435 9.78 8.04 7.83
N LEU A 436 8.74 7.56 8.50
CA LEU A 436 7.77 8.38 9.20
C LEU A 436 8.03 8.40 10.71
N PRO A 437 7.71 9.51 11.39
CA PRO A 437 7.78 9.57 12.85
C PRO A 437 6.66 8.78 13.53
N TRP A 438 5.66 8.31 12.79
CA TRP A 438 4.54 7.50 13.28
C TRP A 438 4.40 6.20 12.52
N CYS A 439 3.92 5.18 13.23
CA CYS A 439 3.56 3.87 12.69
C CYS A 439 2.36 4.00 11.75
N ALA A 440 2.60 3.72 10.47
CA ALA A 440 1.60 3.64 9.42
C ALA A 440 2.06 2.62 8.38
N GLY A 441 1.13 1.95 7.70
CA GLY A 441 1.43 0.97 6.63
C GLY A 441 0.82 1.36 5.29
N LEU A 442 1.39 0.84 4.20
CA LEU A 442 0.81 0.85 2.84
C LEU A 442 0.25 2.22 2.41
N MET A 443 -1.02 2.25 1.95
CA MET A 443 -1.67 3.48 1.46
C MET A 443 -1.77 4.57 2.53
N GLU A 444 -1.96 4.20 3.80
CA GLU A 444 -1.96 5.17 4.90
C GLU A 444 -0.59 5.83 5.06
N ARG A 445 0.50 5.05 4.98
CA ARG A 445 1.86 5.59 4.99
C ARG A 445 2.11 6.54 3.83
N SER A 446 1.63 6.18 2.63
CA SER A 446 1.71 7.04 1.45
C SER A 446 0.97 8.37 1.67
N ALA A 447 -0.30 8.33 2.07
CA ALA A 447 -1.10 9.53 2.33
C ALA A 447 -0.49 10.40 3.44
N LEU A 448 -0.10 9.76 4.55
CA LEU A 448 0.53 10.42 5.69
C LEU A 448 1.82 11.13 5.30
N SER A 449 2.71 10.47 4.54
CA SER A 449 3.94 11.12 4.05
C SER A 449 3.66 12.36 3.20
N GLY A 450 2.60 12.33 2.37
CA GLY A 450 2.15 13.45 1.55
C GLY A 450 1.62 14.61 2.39
N VAL A 451 0.75 14.32 3.36
CA VAL A 451 0.22 15.32 4.30
C VAL A 451 1.35 15.95 5.12
N LEU A 452 2.36 15.17 5.52
CA LEU A 452 3.52 15.69 6.24
C LEU A 452 4.43 16.54 5.37
N ALA A 453 4.62 16.18 4.10
CA ALA A 453 5.34 17.02 3.16
C ALA A 453 4.62 18.37 2.97
N ALA A 454 3.29 18.34 2.87
CA ALA A 454 2.48 19.56 2.83
C ALA A 454 2.61 20.37 4.14
N ASN A 455 2.49 19.73 5.29
CA ASN A 455 2.63 20.40 6.59
C ASN A 455 4.01 21.04 6.79
N ASP A 456 5.06 20.42 6.26
CA ASP A 456 6.39 21.01 6.29
C ASP A 456 6.49 22.29 5.45
N VAL A 457 5.91 22.29 4.25
CA VAL A 457 5.78 23.50 3.42
C VAL A 457 4.93 24.55 4.13
N LEU A 458 3.79 24.17 4.70
CA LEU A 458 2.89 25.10 5.40
C LEU A 458 3.57 25.74 6.62
N ALA A 459 4.41 24.98 7.33
CA ALA A 459 5.20 25.50 8.44
C ALA A 459 6.21 26.58 7.97
N GLU A 460 6.88 26.37 6.83
CA GLU A 460 7.76 27.40 6.23
C GLU A 460 7.01 28.65 5.78
N GLU A 461 5.74 28.51 5.41
CA GLU A 461 4.88 29.59 4.95
C GLU A 461 4.05 30.24 6.07
N GLY A 462 4.23 29.79 7.32
CA GLY A 462 3.52 30.32 8.49
C GLY A 462 2.02 30.00 8.53
N ALA A 463 1.61 28.90 7.90
CA ALA A 463 0.22 28.44 7.86
C ALA A 463 -0.04 27.26 8.80
N ALA A 464 -1.31 27.07 9.16
CA ALA A 464 -1.73 25.98 10.03
C ALA A 464 -1.57 24.62 9.34
N ALA A 465 -1.01 23.66 10.08
CA ALA A 465 -0.86 22.29 9.63
C ALA A 465 -2.22 21.58 9.48
N GLU A 466 -2.30 20.65 8.53
CA GLU A 466 -3.35 19.63 8.48
C GLU A 466 -3.21 18.67 9.66
N PRO A 467 -4.28 18.45 10.44
CA PRO A 467 -4.25 17.48 11.53
C PRO A 467 -4.07 16.07 10.98
N VAL A 468 -3.22 15.29 11.66
CA VAL A 468 -3.05 13.86 11.39
C VAL A 468 -3.61 13.08 12.57
N LEU A 469 -4.45 12.09 12.26
CA LEU A 469 -4.92 11.10 13.22
C LEU A 469 -4.19 9.79 12.94
N GLY A 470 -3.76 9.11 13.98
CA GLY A 470 -3.09 7.82 13.87
C GLY A 470 -3.50 6.90 15.02
N ILE A 471 -3.12 5.64 14.89
CA ILE A 471 -3.23 4.66 15.97
C ILE A 471 -2.32 5.07 17.17
N PRO A 472 -2.50 4.48 18.37
CA PRO A 472 -1.50 4.56 19.42
C PRO A 472 -0.14 4.09 18.91
N GLN A 473 0.91 4.82 19.28
CA GLN A 473 2.27 4.63 18.77
C GLN A 473 3.10 3.64 19.60
N HIS A 474 2.47 3.06 20.61
CA HIS A 474 3.05 2.11 21.54
C HIS A 474 2.10 0.93 21.70
N GLY A 475 2.65 -0.29 21.70
CA GLY A 475 1.92 -1.50 22.03
C GLY A 475 1.52 -1.54 23.50
N LEU A 476 0.57 -2.42 23.82
CA LEU A 476 -0.01 -2.56 25.17
C LEU A 476 1.06 -2.82 26.26
N LEU A 477 2.14 -3.52 25.91
CA LEU A 477 3.24 -3.88 26.81
C LEU A 477 4.54 -3.09 26.52
N ALA A 478 4.46 -2.00 25.76
CA ALA A 478 5.63 -1.18 25.45
C ALA A 478 6.32 -0.70 26.73
N GLY A 479 7.62 -1.00 26.88
CA GLY A 479 8.35 -0.70 28.11
C GLY A 479 8.52 -1.88 29.06
N TRP A 480 7.82 -3.01 28.82
CA TRP A 480 7.77 -4.15 29.74
C TRP A 480 8.30 -5.44 29.11
N THR A 481 8.46 -5.47 27.78
CA THR A 481 9.02 -6.62 27.05
C THR A 481 10.55 -6.57 27.01
N PRO A 482 11.25 -7.71 26.97
CA PRO A 482 12.72 -7.76 26.87
C PRO A 482 13.35 -6.78 25.86
N PHE A 483 12.78 -6.60 24.66
CA PHE A 483 13.31 -5.67 23.65
C PHE A 483 12.84 -4.23 23.82
N THR A 484 11.79 -3.99 24.61
CA THR A 484 11.24 -2.65 24.79
C THR A 484 11.38 -2.10 26.21
N ARG A 485 11.99 -2.81 27.16
CA ARG A 485 12.26 -2.31 28.51
C ARG A 485 13.15 -1.06 28.52
N ARG A 486 12.91 -0.16 29.49
CA ARG A 486 13.88 0.89 29.82
C ARG A 486 15.05 0.20 30.51
N GLY A 487 16.24 0.31 29.92
CA GLY A 487 17.50 -0.07 30.55
C GLY A 487 17.83 0.82 31.74
#